data_AF-A0A8J3SG86-F1
#
_entry.id   AF-A0A8J3SG86-F1
#
_cell.length_a   1.000
_cell.length_b   1.000
_cell.length_c   1.000
_cell.angle_alpha   90.00
_cell.angle_beta   90.00
_cell.angle_gamma   90.00
#
_symmetry.space_group_name_H-M   'P 1'
#
loop_
_entity.id
_entity.type
_entity.pdbx_description
1 polymer ?
#
loop_
_entity_poly.entity_id
_entity_poly.type
_entity_poly.pdbx_seq_one_letter_code
_entity_poly.pdbx_strand_id
1 'polypeptide(L)'
;MGYRPMTLSDLAARLTANTGDKIRWKLVWEFLEEYRWEPPEVQPSLLQAEPESVGDERWDALLAALAEHLAAKHDLAPPAWTASRVLRRPWFPAELASQRTDALVWAPAAFRKHGVYLSSKDLEAA
;
A
#
# COMPACT_ATOMS: atom_id res chain seq x y z
N MET A 1 -18.71 0.53 22.13
CA MET A 1 -17.44 0.12 21.50
C MET A 1 -17.19 1.10 20.36
N GLY A 2 -16.18 1.96 20.48
CA GLY A 2 -15.86 2.92 19.42
C GLY A 2 -15.27 2.19 18.22
N TYR A 3 -15.79 2.47 17.03
CA TYR A 3 -15.15 2.05 15.78
C TYR A 3 -13.73 2.60 15.77
N ARG A 4 -12.75 1.73 15.53
CA ARG A 4 -11.34 2.14 15.39
C ARG A 4 -10.93 1.79 13.97
N PRO A 5 -10.64 2.80 13.12
CA PRO A 5 -10.25 2.54 11.76
C PRO A 5 -8.96 1.73 11.70
N MET A 6 -8.88 0.89 10.68
CA MET A 6 -7.71 0.09 10.42
C MET A 6 -6.52 1.00 10.04
N THR A 7 -5.36 0.73 10.64
CA THR A 7 -4.11 1.47 10.34
C THR A 7 -3.22 0.65 9.44
N LEU A 8 -2.20 1.26 8.81
CA LEU A 8 -1.20 0.50 8.06
C LEU A 8 -0.46 -0.53 8.93
N SER A 9 -0.24 -0.23 10.20
CA SER A 9 0.33 -1.19 11.16
C SER A 9 -0.60 -2.39 11.39
N ASP A 10 -1.91 -2.17 11.48
CA ASP A 10 -2.89 -3.26 11.58
C ASP A 10 -2.92 -4.09 10.30
N LEU A 11 -2.87 -3.43 9.13
CA LEU A 11 -2.75 -4.12 7.84
C LEU A 11 -1.53 -5.01 7.81
N ALA A 12 -0.35 -4.48 8.17
CA ALA A 12 0.88 -5.27 8.19
C ALA A 12 0.77 -6.47 9.13
N ALA A 13 0.23 -6.31 10.34
CA ALA A 13 0.02 -7.42 11.26
C ALA A 13 -0.89 -8.52 10.67
N ARG A 14 -1.97 -8.14 9.98
CA ARG A 14 -2.84 -9.10 9.28
C ARG A 14 -2.16 -9.76 8.09
N LEU A 15 -1.33 -9.02 7.34
CA LEU A 15 -0.53 -9.58 6.25
C LEU A 15 0.50 -10.59 6.75
N THR A 16 1.10 -10.36 7.93
CA THR A 16 2.02 -11.31 8.57
C THR A 16 1.30 -12.58 9.01
N ALA A 17 0.09 -12.45 9.56
CA ALA A 17 -0.71 -13.58 10.02
C ALA A 17 -1.24 -14.47 8.87
N ASN A 18 -1.21 -13.99 7.63
CA ASN A 18 -1.72 -14.72 6.46
C ASN A 18 -0.58 -15.00 5.47
N THR A 19 -0.48 -16.22 4.95
CA THR A 19 0.56 -16.59 3.98
C THR A 19 0.08 -16.63 2.52
N GLY A 20 -1.23 -16.55 2.29
CA GLY A 20 -1.80 -16.60 0.94
C GLY A 20 -1.85 -15.22 0.26
N ASP A 21 -1.17 -15.07 -0.88
CA ASP A 21 -1.15 -13.80 -1.64
C ASP A 21 -2.54 -13.27 -2.00
N LYS A 22 -3.51 -14.16 -2.31
CA LYS A 22 -4.90 -13.76 -2.56
C LYS A 22 -5.58 -13.13 -1.34
N ILE A 23 -5.33 -13.69 -0.15
CA ILE A 23 -5.91 -13.18 1.11
C ILE A 23 -5.22 -11.87 1.46
N ARG A 24 -3.90 -11.80 1.33
CA ARG A 24 -3.12 -10.58 1.54
C ARG A 24 -3.61 -9.44 0.66
N TRP A 25 -3.82 -9.70 -0.62
CA TRP A 25 -4.41 -8.72 -1.52
C TRP A 25 -5.78 -8.28 -1.05
N LYS A 26 -6.68 -9.22 -0.74
CA LYS A 26 -8.00 -8.88 -0.21
C LYS A 26 -7.92 -7.93 1.00
N LEU A 27 -7.00 -8.17 1.93
CA LEU A 27 -6.80 -7.29 3.09
C LEU A 27 -6.33 -5.88 2.71
N VAL A 28 -5.46 -5.75 1.69
CA VAL A 28 -5.04 -4.44 1.15
C VAL A 28 -6.24 -3.70 0.55
N TRP A 29 -7.08 -4.42 -0.20
CA TRP A 29 -8.32 -3.89 -0.77
C TRP A 29 -9.28 -3.40 0.33
N GLU A 30 -9.55 -4.23 1.33
CA GLU A 30 -10.40 -3.88 2.49
C GLU A 30 -9.86 -2.63 3.21
N PHE A 31 -8.55 -2.53 3.43
CA PHE A 31 -7.93 -1.34 4.02
C PHE A 31 -8.14 -0.08 3.16
N LEU A 32 -7.97 -0.17 1.84
CA LEU A 32 -8.16 0.97 0.93
C LEU A 32 -9.61 1.44 0.90
N GLU A 33 -10.57 0.51 0.91
CA GLU A 33 -11.98 0.84 1.03
C GLU A 33 -12.26 1.55 2.36
N GLU A 34 -11.88 0.96 3.50
CA GLU A 34 -12.06 1.57 4.82
C GLU A 34 -11.40 2.96 4.90
N TYR A 35 -10.17 3.09 4.42
CA TYR A 35 -9.43 4.35 4.40
C TYR A 35 -10.17 5.46 3.63
N ARG A 36 -10.84 5.13 2.52
CA ARG A 36 -11.62 6.10 1.73
C ARG A 36 -12.88 6.57 2.47
N TRP A 37 -13.46 5.72 3.31
CA TRP A 37 -14.61 6.09 4.13
C TRP A 37 -14.24 6.96 5.33
N GLU A 38 -12.97 6.91 5.76
CA GLU A 38 -12.50 7.71 6.88
C GLU A 38 -12.39 9.20 6.54
N PRO A 39 -12.61 10.09 7.53
CA PRO A 39 -12.46 11.52 7.34
C PRO A 39 -11.04 11.89 6.88
N PRO A 40 -10.88 12.88 5.98
CA PRO A 40 -9.57 13.27 5.45
C PRO A 40 -8.60 13.78 6.53
N GLU A 41 -9.11 14.27 7.66
CA GLU A 41 -8.30 14.65 8.82
C GLU A 41 -7.72 13.46 9.61
N VAL A 42 -8.40 12.30 9.59
CA VAL A 42 -7.99 11.08 10.30
C VAL A 42 -7.07 10.24 9.42
N GLN A 43 -7.35 10.20 8.12
CA GLN A 43 -6.63 9.44 7.10
C GLN A 43 -5.09 9.48 7.24
N PRO A 44 -4.42 10.66 7.29
CA PRO A 44 -2.97 10.72 7.48
C PRO A 44 -2.45 10.03 8.74
N SER A 45 -3.22 10.11 9.84
CA SER A 45 -2.85 9.50 11.13
C SER A 45 -2.81 7.97 11.06
N LEU A 46 -3.56 7.36 10.14
CA LEU A 46 -3.57 5.91 9.91
C LEU A 46 -2.29 5.40 9.23
N LEU A 47 -1.51 6.31 8.64
CA LEU A 47 -0.30 6.01 7.87
C LEU A 47 1.01 6.31 8.63
N GLN A 48 0.95 7.10 9.70
CA GLN A 48 2.13 7.57 10.43
C GLN A 48 2.85 6.44 11.18
N ALA A 49 2.09 5.52 11.77
CA ALA A 49 2.66 4.43 12.55
C ALA A 49 3.50 3.52 11.65
N GLU A 50 4.75 3.26 12.06
CA GLU A 50 5.60 2.31 11.35
C GLU A 50 5.03 0.89 11.52
N PRO A 51 4.65 0.19 10.43
CA PRO A 51 4.22 -1.20 10.52
C PRO A 51 5.38 -2.13 10.87
N GLU A 52 5.12 -3.27 11.51
CA GLU A 52 6.14 -4.34 11.55
C GLU A 52 6.39 -4.88 10.13
N SER A 53 7.55 -5.52 9.92
CA SER A 53 7.82 -6.15 8.62
C SER A 53 6.93 -7.38 8.44
N VAL A 54 6.36 -7.53 7.24
CA VAL A 54 5.52 -8.68 6.88
C VAL A 54 6.36 -9.96 6.69
N GLY A 55 7.70 -9.83 6.69
CA GLY A 55 8.64 -10.92 6.39
C GLY A 55 8.84 -11.16 4.90
N ASP A 56 8.18 -10.37 4.05
CA ASP A 56 8.33 -10.38 2.59
C ASP A 56 8.49 -8.94 2.10
N GLU A 57 9.67 -8.65 1.57
CA GLU A 57 10.07 -7.32 1.11
C GLU A 57 9.09 -6.71 0.10
N ARG A 58 8.39 -7.55 -0.68
CA ARG A 58 7.42 -7.11 -1.69
C ARG A 58 6.21 -6.44 -1.05
N TRP A 59 5.70 -7.04 0.01
CA TRP A 59 4.57 -6.53 0.78
C TRP A 59 4.99 -5.32 1.61
N ASP A 60 6.21 -5.34 2.18
CA ASP A 60 6.75 -4.20 2.90
C ASP A 60 6.92 -2.95 2.02
N ALA A 61 7.41 -3.12 0.80
CA ALA A 61 7.52 -2.03 -0.17
C ALA A 61 6.14 -1.56 -0.68
N LEU A 62 5.17 -2.46 -0.80
CA LEU A 62 3.78 -2.10 -1.13
C LEU A 62 3.18 -1.19 -0.06
N LEU A 63 3.34 -1.55 1.22
CA LEU A 63 2.86 -0.74 2.34
C LEU A 63 3.50 0.65 2.35
N ALA A 64 4.80 0.73 2.07
CA ALA A 64 5.52 1.99 1.96
C ALA A 64 5.03 2.85 0.77
N ALA A 65 4.82 2.22 -0.40
CA ALA A 65 4.24 2.88 -1.56
C ALA A 65 2.83 3.41 -1.30
N LEU A 66 2.00 2.64 -0.60
CA LEU A 66 0.66 3.04 -0.20
C LEU A 66 0.70 4.25 0.74
N ALA A 67 1.53 4.18 1.79
CA ALA A 67 1.72 5.28 2.73
C ALA A 67 2.15 6.58 2.02
N GLU A 68 3.16 6.49 1.15
CA GLU A 68 3.65 7.65 0.39
C GLU A 68 2.62 8.17 -0.60
N HIS A 69 1.94 7.30 -1.34
CA HIS A 69 0.91 7.70 -2.30
C HIS A 69 -0.29 8.38 -1.62
N LEU A 70 -0.78 7.82 -0.51
CA LEU A 70 -1.91 8.36 0.23
C LEU A 70 -1.53 9.65 0.95
N ALA A 71 -0.35 9.74 1.56
CA ALA A 71 0.15 10.99 2.15
C ALA A 71 0.27 12.10 1.08
N ALA A 72 0.78 11.76 -0.11
CA ALA A 72 0.88 12.71 -1.21
C ALA A 72 -0.49 13.24 -1.70
N LYS A 73 -1.57 12.46 -1.58
CA LYS A 73 -2.94 12.95 -1.88
C LYS A 73 -3.42 14.04 -0.91
N HIS A 74 -2.82 14.11 0.28
CA HIS A 74 -3.10 15.12 1.30
C HIS A 74 -2.06 16.25 1.31
N ASP A 75 -1.20 16.34 0.29
CA ASP A 75 -0.05 17.26 0.24
C ASP A 75 0.89 17.12 1.46
N LEU A 76 0.94 15.93 2.06
CA LEU A 76 1.80 15.62 3.20
C LEU A 76 3.06 14.88 2.76
N ALA A 77 4.14 15.09 3.52
CA ALA A 77 5.37 14.33 3.35
C ALA A 77 5.16 12.85 3.72
N PRO A 78 5.78 11.92 2.98
CA PRO A 78 5.71 10.51 3.34
C PRO A 78 6.38 10.25 4.71
N PRO A 79 5.87 9.27 5.48
CA PRO A 79 6.51 8.87 6.73
C PRO A 79 7.96 8.41 6.50
N ALA A 80 8.88 8.74 7.42
CA ALA A 80 10.30 8.43 7.25
C ALA A 80 10.61 6.93 7.08
N TRP A 81 9.80 6.05 7.68
CA TRP A 81 9.95 4.61 7.55
C TRP A 81 9.68 4.08 6.14
N THR A 82 8.95 4.82 5.29
CA THR A 82 8.68 4.36 3.92
C THR A 82 9.96 4.36 3.09
N ALA A 83 10.85 5.33 3.33
CA ALA A 83 12.07 5.52 2.54
C ALA A 83 13.05 4.34 2.61
N SER A 84 13.01 3.54 3.68
CA SER A 84 13.85 2.34 3.83
C SER A 84 13.27 1.09 3.16
N ARG A 85 11.96 1.08 2.83
CA ARG A 85 11.23 -0.05 2.24
C ARG A 85 11.11 0.11 0.73
N VAL A 86 12.22 -0.14 0.04
CA VAL A 86 12.31 -0.05 -1.42
C VAL A 86 12.80 -1.38 -1.99
N LEU A 87 12.11 -1.89 -3.00
CA LEU A 87 12.55 -3.09 -3.70
C LEU A 87 13.71 -2.79 -4.65
N ARG A 88 14.71 -3.68 -4.64
CA ARG A 88 15.78 -3.66 -5.64
C ARG A 88 15.33 -4.17 -7.00
N ARG A 89 14.35 -5.08 -7.02
CA ARG A 89 13.81 -5.68 -8.24
C ARG A 89 12.35 -5.25 -8.42
N PRO A 90 11.97 -4.82 -9.62
CA PRO A 90 10.60 -4.38 -9.87
C PRO A 90 9.64 -5.55 -9.66
N TRP A 91 8.65 -5.36 -8.78
CA TRP A 91 7.62 -6.34 -8.51
C TRP A 91 6.31 -5.95 -9.20
N PHE A 92 5.75 -6.90 -9.94
CA PHE A 92 4.50 -6.75 -10.66
C PHE A 92 3.48 -7.74 -10.08
N PRO A 93 2.47 -7.27 -9.33
CA PRO A 93 1.39 -8.12 -8.85
C PRO A 93 0.56 -8.72 -9.98
N ALA A 94 0.47 -8.02 -11.10
CA ALA A 94 -0.29 -8.45 -12.27
C ALA A 94 0.29 -9.72 -12.90
N GLU A 95 -0.56 -10.71 -13.12
CA GLU A 95 -0.19 -11.96 -13.81
C GLU A 95 -0.12 -11.76 -15.33
N LEU A 96 -0.94 -10.88 -15.90
CA LEU A 96 -1.01 -10.64 -17.35
C LEU A 96 0.05 -9.64 -17.82
N ALA A 97 0.77 -9.96 -18.91
CA ALA A 97 1.79 -9.09 -19.49
C ALA A 97 1.23 -7.71 -19.93
N SER A 98 -0.01 -7.66 -20.43
CA SER A 98 -0.68 -6.41 -20.80
C SER A 98 -0.89 -5.50 -19.58
N GLN A 99 -1.30 -6.06 -18.45
CA GLN A 99 -1.47 -5.32 -17.19
C GLN A 99 -0.12 -4.83 -16.64
N ARG A 100 0.95 -5.61 -16.79
CA ARG A 100 2.31 -5.15 -16.43
C ARG A 100 2.75 -3.95 -17.25
N THR A 101 2.41 -3.95 -18.54
CA THR A 101 2.70 -2.82 -19.43
C THR A 101 1.89 -1.59 -19.04
N ASP A 102 0.60 -1.75 -18.71
CA ASP A 102 -0.25 -0.65 -18.21
C ASP A 102 0.30 -0.11 -16.88
N ALA A 103 0.73 -0.99 -15.97
CA ALA A 103 1.34 -0.59 -14.71
C ALA A 103 2.66 0.17 -14.90
N LEU A 104 3.50 -0.17 -15.89
CA LEU A 104 4.69 0.64 -16.20
C LEU A 104 4.29 2.08 -16.57
N VAL A 105 3.24 2.24 -17.38
CA VAL A 105 2.79 3.54 -17.92
C VAL A 105 2.00 4.36 -16.89
N TRP A 106 1.16 3.71 -16.08
CA TRP A 106 0.19 4.35 -15.19
C TRP A 106 0.47 4.16 -13.70
N ALA A 107 1.57 3.53 -13.31
CA ALA A 107 1.93 3.43 -11.89
C ALA A 107 2.18 4.82 -11.29
N PRO A 108 1.62 5.10 -10.10
CA PRO A 108 1.94 6.33 -9.39
C PRO A 108 3.43 6.44 -9.07
N ALA A 109 3.95 7.67 -8.96
CA ALA A 109 5.36 7.92 -8.72
C ALA A 109 5.89 7.24 -7.44
N ALA A 110 5.09 7.26 -6.36
CA ALA A 110 5.39 6.56 -5.12
C ALA A 110 5.64 5.06 -5.35
N PHE A 111 4.69 4.38 -6.01
CA PHE A 111 4.81 2.96 -6.33
C PHE A 111 6.07 2.64 -7.13
N ARG A 112 6.33 3.41 -8.20
CA ARG A 112 7.56 3.26 -9.00
C ARG A 112 8.84 3.43 -8.17
N LYS A 113 8.87 4.44 -7.29
CA LYS A 113 10.01 4.72 -6.41
C LYS A 113 10.31 3.55 -5.46
N HIS A 114 9.27 2.89 -4.95
CA HIS A 114 9.40 1.70 -4.10
C HIS A 114 9.63 0.39 -4.89
N GLY A 115 9.67 0.45 -6.23
CA GLY A 115 9.85 -0.72 -7.08
C GLY A 115 8.61 -1.60 -7.22
N VAL A 116 7.44 -1.08 -6.84
CA VAL A 116 6.14 -1.76 -6.98
C VAL A 116 5.43 -1.20 -8.20
N TYR A 117 5.02 -2.06 -9.11
CA TYR A 117 4.36 -1.66 -10.35
C TYR A 117 2.91 -2.12 -10.33
N LEU A 118 2.09 -1.28 -9.73
CA LEU A 118 0.62 -1.39 -9.70
C LEU A 118 0.05 -0.18 -10.43
N SER A 119 -0.92 -0.38 -11.34
CA SER A 119 -1.51 0.76 -12.04
C SER A 119 -2.44 1.55 -11.11
N SER A 120 -2.55 2.86 -11.32
CA SER A 120 -3.55 3.67 -10.59
C SER A 120 -4.96 3.10 -10.74
N LYS A 121 -5.29 2.56 -11.92
CA LYS A 121 -6.62 1.98 -12.19
C LYS A 121 -6.90 0.76 -11.32
N ASP A 122 -5.91 -0.10 -11.09
CA ASP A 122 -6.08 -1.26 -10.20
C ASP A 122 -6.28 -0.82 -8.75
N LEU A 123 -5.58 0.25 -8.35
CA LEU A 123 -5.72 0.84 -7.02
C LEU A 123 -7.07 1.56 -6.84
N GLU A 124 -7.61 2.13 -7.91
CA GLU A 124 -8.91 2.81 -7.94
C GLU A 124 -10.09 1.84 -8.07
N ALA A 125 -9.89 0.71 -8.75
CA ALA A 125 -10.85 -0.38 -8.86
C ALA A 125 -10.98 -1.21 -7.57
N ALA A 126 -10.13 -0.93 -6.58
CA ALA A 126 -10.37 -1.30 -5.19
C ALA A 126 -11.56 -0.57 -4.61
#